data_AF-A0A3N5LFW5-F1
#
_entry.id   AF-A0A3N5LFW5-F1
#
_cell.length_a   1.000
_cell.length_b   1.000
_cell.length_c   1.000
_cell.angle_alpha   90.00
_cell.angle_beta   90.00
_cell.angle_gamma   90.00
#
_symmetry.space_group_name_H-M   'P 1'
#
loop_
_entity.id
_entity.type
_entity.pdbx_description
1 polymer ?
#
loop_
_entity_poly.entity_id
_entity_poly.type
_entity_poly.pdbx_seq_one_letter_code
_entity_poly.pdbx_strand_id
1 'polypeptide(L)'
;MPVIVLVTIALMNLTMAGFASVNANNAANYAARVGSVTQKGAGGAAYNAAMTSISHAPIGEYAVSVSGGGFPGAQINVQVNWTVPNYMGGLLGFLGGNIDGDFQGTG
;
A
#
# COMPACT_ATOMS: atom_id res chain seq x y z
N MET A 1 14.76 27.49 14.32
CA MET A 1 13.91 26.38 14.80
C MET A 1 12.66 26.05 13.95
N PRO A 2 12.27 26.75 12.85
CA PRO A 2 11.14 26.29 12.01
C PRO A 2 11.50 25.15 11.05
N VAL A 3 12.72 25.20 10.50
CA VAL A 3 13.16 24.30 9.41
C VAL A 3 13.36 22.86 9.88
N ILE A 4 13.88 22.65 11.10
CA ILE A 4 14.12 21.31 11.65
C ILE A 4 12.81 20.52 11.79
N VAL A 5 11.74 21.16 12.29
CA VAL A 5 10.42 20.52 12.45
C VAL A 5 9.85 20.10 11.09
N LEU A 6 9.97 20.97 10.08
CA LEU A 6 9.57 20.66 8.71
C LEU A 6 10.31 19.45 8.14
N VAL A 7 11.63 19.39 8.33
CA VAL A 7 12.45 18.27 7.88
C VAL A 7 12.07 16.97 8.61
N THR A 8 11.85 17.02 9.92
CA THR A 8 11.43 15.83 10.68
C THR A 8 10.09 15.30 10.20
N ILE A 9 9.12 16.17 9.94
CA ILE A 9 7.79 15.76 9.44
C ILE A 9 7.87 15.26 8.00
N ALA A 10 8.70 15.86 7.15
CA ALA A 10 8.95 15.36 5.80
C ALA A 10 9.52 13.93 5.83
N LEU A 11 10.49 13.67 6.72
CA LEU A 11 11.05 12.34 6.90
C LEU A 11 10.01 11.34 7.45
N MET A 12 9.14 11.76 8.37
CA MET A 12 8.05 10.89 8.85
C MET A 12 7.08 10.50 7.72
N ASN A 13 6.65 11.45 6.89
CA ASN A 13 5.76 11.14 5.77
C ASN A 13 6.44 10.24 4.73
N LEU A 14 7.72 10.50 4.41
CA LEU A 14 8.48 9.68 3.47
C LEU A 14 8.68 8.25 4.00
N THR A 15 8.95 8.09 5.29
CA THR A 15 9.12 6.78 5.92
C THR A 15 7.79 6.01 5.98
N MET A 16 6.67 6.67 6.24
CA MET A 16 5.34 6.06 6.18
C MET A 16 4.98 5.60 4.76
N ALA A 17 5.21 6.44 3.75
CA ALA A 17 5.00 6.07 2.34
C ALA A 17 5.91 4.91 1.90
N GLY A 18 7.19 4.94 2.30
CA GLY A 18 8.13 3.86 2.04
C GLY A 18 7.69 2.54 2.71
N PHE A 19 7.24 2.58 3.95
CA PHE A 19 6.73 1.41 4.66
C PHE A 19 5.47 0.86 3.99
N ALA A 20 4.54 1.72 3.59
CA ALA A 20 3.32 1.31 2.88
C ALA A 20 3.63 0.64 1.55
N SER A 21 4.56 1.21 0.77
CA SER A 21 5.03 0.64 -0.49
C SER A 21 5.65 -0.75 -0.32
N VAL A 22 6.55 -0.92 0.64
CA VAL A 22 7.19 -2.22 0.91
C VAL A 22 6.15 -3.25 1.35
N ASN A 23 5.22 -2.86 2.21
CA ASN A 23 4.20 -3.78 2.68
C ASN A 23 3.21 -4.18 1.58
N ALA A 24 2.82 -3.26 0.70
CA ALA A 24 1.97 -3.55 -0.45
C ALA A 24 2.64 -4.56 -1.41
N ASN A 25 3.92 -4.35 -1.74
CA ASN A 25 4.69 -5.28 -2.56
C ASN A 25 4.82 -6.65 -1.90
N ASN A 26 5.08 -6.69 -0.59
CA ASN A 26 5.16 -7.95 0.15
C ASN A 26 3.82 -8.70 0.13
N ALA A 27 2.71 -7.99 0.31
CA ALA A 27 1.37 -8.55 0.26
C ALA A 27 1.00 -9.09 -1.12
N ALA A 28 1.33 -8.36 -2.19
CA ALA A 28 1.13 -8.81 -3.57
C ALA A 28 1.93 -10.08 -3.87
N ASN A 29 3.20 -10.12 -3.46
CA ASN A 29 4.07 -11.30 -3.61
C ASN A 29 3.57 -12.50 -2.80
N TYR A 30 3.12 -12.27 -1.56
CA TYR A 30 2.55 -13.33 -0.72
C TYR A 30 1.27 -13.89 -1.34
N ALA A 31 0.37 -13.01 -1.79
CA ALA A 31 -0.86 -13.38 -2.47
C ALA A 31 -0.61 -14.15 -3.77
N ALA A 32 0.39 -13.76 -4.57
CA ALA A 32 0.77 -14.48 -5.77
C ALA A 32 1.23 -15.91 -5.46
N ARG A 33 1.99 -16.10 -4.37
CA ARG A 33 2.42 -17.44 -3.90
C ARG A 33 1.26 -18.30 -3.41
N VAL A 34 0.31 -17.70 -2.69
CA VAL A 34 -0.89 -18.42 -2.23
C VAL A 34 -1.83 -18.75 -3.40
N GLY A 35 -1.98 -17.83 -4.34
CA GLY A 35 -2.77 -18.03 -5.55
C GLY A 35 -2.21 -19.14 -6.43
N SER A 36 -0.88 -19.18 -6.64
CA SER A 36 -0.26 -20.17 -7.54
C SER A 36 -0.39 -21.62 -7.07
N VAL A 37 -0.49 -21.85 -5.75
CA VAL A 37 -0.68 -23.19 -5.17
C VAL A 37 -2.15 -23.61 -5.04
N THR A 38 -3.08 -22.67 -5.19
CA THR A 38 -4.50 -22.92 -4.99
C THR A 38 -5.14 -23.44 -6.27
N GLN A 39 -5.55 -24.71 -6.29
CA GLN A 39 -6.11 -25.35 -7.50
C GLN A 39 -7.52 -24.88 -7.86
N LYS A 40 -8.33 -24.45 -6.90
CA LYS A 40 -9.71 -23.98 -7.11
C LYS A 40 -9.94 -22.66 -6.37
N GLY A 41 -10.39 -21.63 -7.07
CA GLY A 41 -10.65 -20.32 -6.48
C GLY A 41 -9.39 -19.52 -6.15
N ALA A 42 -8.35 -19.66 -6.98
CA ALA A 42 -7.04 -19.06 -6.77
C ALA A 42 -7.06 -17.54 -6.59
N GLY A 43 -7.94 -16.84 -7.31
CA GLY A 43 -8.13 -15.38 -7.15
C GLY A 43 -8.68 -15.00 -5.77
N GLY A 44 -9.65 -15.76 -5.24
CA GLY A 44 -10.20 -15.51 -3.90
C GLY A 44 -9.20 -15.82 -2.79
N ALA A 45 -8.41 -16.89 -2.94
CA ALA A 45 -7.34 -17.21 -2.01
C ALA A 45 -6.24 -16.14 -2.01
N ALA A 46 -5.83 -15.65 -3.19
CA ALA A 46 -4.87 -14.57 -3.32
C ALA A 46 -5.38 -13.27 -2.69
N TYR A 47 -6.66 -12.92 -2.90
CA TYR A 47 -7.27 -11.73 -2.28
C TYR A 47 -7.23 -11.81 -0.75
N ASN A 48 -7.69 -12.91 -0.17
CA ASN A 48 -7.68 -13.09 1.28
C ASN A 48 -6.27 -13.08 1.86
N ALA A 49 -5.29 -13.66 1.14
CA ALA A 49 -3.89 -13.65 1.54
C ALA A 49 -3.28 -12.23 1.52
N ALA A 50 -3.55 -11.44 0.48
CA ALA A 50 -3.13 -10.03 0.42
C ALA A 50 -3.75 -9.23 1.57
N MET A 51 -5.06 -9.38 1.81
CA MET A 51 -5.76 -8.66 2.86
C MET A 51 -5.22 -9.02 4.26
N THR A 52 -4.94 -10.30 4.50
CA THR A 52 -4.33 -10.77 5.76
C THR A 52 -2.91 -10.25 5.92
N SER A 53 -2.12 -10.17 4.84
CA SER A 53 -0.77 -9.60 4.91
C SER A 53 -0.81 -8.10 5.25
N ILE A 54 -1.76 -7.37 4.68
CA ILE A 54 -1.88 -5.92 4.85
C ILE A 54 -2.46 -5.53 6.20
N SER A 55 -3.31 -6.36 6.81
CA SER A 55 -3.89 -6.09 8.14
C SER A 55 -2.86 -5.91 9.25
N HIS A 56 -1.62 -6.35 9.03
CA HIS A 56 -0.50 -6.20 9.96
C HIS A 56 0.20 -4.83 9.87
N ALA A 57 -0.19 -3.94 8.95
CA ALA A 57 0.46 -2.65 8.70
C ALA A 57 -0.56 -1.51 8.50
N PRO A 58 -1.17 -0.95 9.57
CA PRO A 58 -2.20 0.07 9.48
C PRO A 58 -1.63 1.50 9.31
N ILE A 59 -0.68 1.69 8.39
CA ILE A 59 -0.01 3.00 8.17
C ILE A 59 -0.79 3.90 7.19
N GLY A 60 -1.72 3.33 6.43
CA GLY A 60 -2.56 4.02 5.47
C GLY A 60 -3.75 3.16 5.04
N GLU A 61 -4.48 3.64 4.03
CA GLU A 61 -5.51 2.85 3.37
C GLU A 61 -4.88 1.95 2.31
N TYR A 62 -5.38 0.73 2.23
CA TYR A 62 -4.93 -0.25 1.25
C TYR A 62 -6.14 -0.84 0.53
N ALA A 63 -6.06 -0.92 -0.79
CA ALA A 63 -7.07 -1.54 -1.63
C ALA A 63 -6.42 -2.69 -2.40
N VAL A 64 -6.92 -3.91 -2.20
CA VAL A 64 -6.47 -5.10 -2.92
C VAL A 64 -7.39 -5.31 -4.11
N SER A 65 -6.82 -5.43 -5.30
CA SER A 65 -7.53 -5.88 -6.50
C SER A 65 -6.89 -7.16 -7.03
N VAL A 66 -7.72 -8.16 -7.34
CA VAL A 66 -7.26 -9.42 -7.92
C VAL A 66 -8.03 -9.67 -9.20
N SER A 67 -7.31 -10.01 -10.26
CA SER A 67 -7.87 -10.35 -11.57
C SER A 67 -7.29 -11.66 -12.09
N GLY A 68 -8.06 -12.38 -12.92
CA GLY A 68 -7.69 -13.70 -13.44
C GLY A 68 -8.02 -14.87 -12.50
N GLY A 69 -7.38 -16.02 -12.70
CA GLY A 69 -7.54 -17.20 -11.83
C GLY A 69 -8.86 -17.98 -11.93
N GLY A 70 -9.63 -17.80 -13.01
CA GLY A 70 -10.94 -18.44 -13.19
C GLY A 70 -10.90 -19.95 -13.52
N PHE A 71 -9.73 -20.48 -13.86
CA PHE A 71 -9.52 -21.89 -14.20
C PHE A 71 -8.10 -22.34 -13.81
N PRO A 72 -7.86 -23.64 -13.59
CA PRO A 72 -6.52 -24.15 -13.28
C PRO A 72 -5.50 -23.79 -14.36
N GLY A 73 -4.35 -23.21 -13.95
CA GLY A 73 -3.31 -22.73 -14.87
C GLY A 73 -3.54 -21.32 -15.43
N ALA A 74 -4.63 -20.64 -15.08
CA ALA A 74 -4.84 -19.24 -15.44
C ALA A 74 -3.84 -18.33 -14.71
N GLN A 75 -3.36 -17.29 -15.41
CA GLN A 75 -2.58 -16.23 -14.76
C GLN A 75 -3.46 -15.47 -13.77
N ILE A 76 -2.88 -15.14 -12.61
CA ILE A 76 -3.50 -14.31 -11.57
C ILE A 76 -2.66 -13.05 -11.46
N ASN A 77 -3.33 -11.89 -11.49
CA ASN A 77 -2.70 -10.61 -11.27
C ASN A 77 -3.29 -10.02 -9.98
N VAL A 78 -2.41 -9.79 -9.00
CA VAL A 78 -2.74 -9.17 -7.71
C VAL A 78 -2.08 -7.81 -7.70
N GLN A 79 -2.87 -6.77 -7.44
CA GLN A 79 -2.40 -5.40 -7.27
C GLN A 79 -2.84 -4.90 -5.90
N VAL A 80 -1.91 -4.29 -5.18
CA VAL A 80 -2.17 -3.67 -3.89
C VAL A 80 -1.93 -2.17 -4.02
N ASN A 81 -3.01 -1.42 -4.10
CA ASN A 81 -2.98 0.03 -4.05
C ASN A 81 -2.88 0.48 -2.60
N TRP A 82 -2.08 1.51 -2.35
CA TRP A 82 -1.92 2.09 -1.01
C TRP A 82 -1.97 3.61 -1.10
N THR A 83 -2.57 4.22 -0.07
CA THR A 83 -2.68 5.67 0.10
C THR A 83 -2.36 6.02 1.55
N VAL A 84 -1.39 6.91 1.75
CA VAL A 84 -0.97 7.42 3.06
C VAL A 84 -1.30 8.92 3.13
N PRO A 85 -2.08 9.35 4.14
CA PRO A 85 -2.44 10.76 4.30
C PRO A 85 -1.20 11.64 4.41
N ASN A 86 -1.19 12.76 3.71
CA ASN A 86 -0.10 13.71 3.79
C ASN A 86 -0.27 14.67 4.99
N TYR A 87 0.36 14.34 6.11
CA TYR A 87 0.35 15.18 7.31
C TYR A 87 1.16 16.48 7.15
N MET A 88 1.93 16.64 6.05
CA MET A 88 2.67 17.88 5.77
C MET A 88 1.76 19.02 5.32
N GLY A 89 0.66 18.71 4.61
CA GLY A 89 -0.22 19.72 4.02
C GLY A 89 -0.83 20.67 5.07
N GLY A 90 -1.30 20.13 6.19
CA GLY A 90 -1.91 20.91 7.26
C GLY A 90 -0.94 21.86 7.99
N LEU A 91 0.34 21.49 8.13
CA LEU A 91 1.33 22.31 8.84
C LEU A 91 2.08 23.27 7.92
N LEU A 92 2.34 22.90 6.66
CA LEU A 92 2.85 23.84 5.66
C LEU A 92 1.82 24.93 5.37
N GLY A 93 0.53 24.60 5.34
CA GLY A 93 -0.56 25.58 5.27
C GLY A 93 -0.52 26.58 6.43
N PHE A 94 -0.16 26.14 7.64
CA PHE A 94 0.04 27.02 8.80
C PHE A 94 1.28 27.93 8.66
N LEU A 95 2.29 27.53 7.89
CA LEU A 95 3.53 28.27 7.64
C LEU A 95 3.53 29.05 6.30
N GLY A 96 2.39 29.10 5.60
CA GLY A 96 2.21 29.84 4.34
C GLY A 96 2.69 29.13 3.07
N GLY A 97 3.02 27.84 3.15
CA GLY A 97 3.32 26.98 2.00
C GLY A 97 2.15 26.04 1.67
N ASN A 98 2.15 25.44 0.49
CA ASN A 98 1.15 24.42 0.14
C ASN A 98 1.81 23.23 -0.57
N ILE A 99 1.60 22.02 -0.02
CA ILE A 99 1.83 20.73 -0.67
C ILE A 99 0.50 19.98 -0.52
N ASP A 100 -0.27 19.99 -1.61
CA ASP A 100 -1.51 19.25 -1.74
C ASP A 100 -1.21 17.89 -2.39
N GLY A 101 -1.73 16.81 -1.79
CA GLY A 101 -1.68 15.46 -2.35
C GLY A 101 -1.25 14.39 -1.34
N ASP A 102 -2.06 13.35 -1.19
CA ASP A 102 -1.72 12.15 -0.45
C ASP A 102 -0.61 11.34 -1.15
N PHE A 103 0.16 10.58 -0.39
CA PHE A 103 1.15 9.68 -0.95
C PHE A 103 0.45 8.41 -1.41
N GLN A 104 0.54 8.07 -2.68
CA GLN A 104 -0.13 6.90 -3.25
C GLN A 104 0.79 6.08 -4.15
N GLY A 105 0.49 4.79 -4.28
CA GLY A 105 1.19 3.90 -5.19
C GLY A 105 0.52 2.54 -5.33
N THR A 106 1.14 1.68 -6.14
CA THR A 106 0.69 0.30 -6.39
C THR A 106 1.88 -0.64 -6.23
N GLY A 107 1.65 -1.77 -5.58
CA GLY A 107 2.58 -2.90 -5.48
C GLY A 107 1.97 -4.20 -6.02
#